data_AF-A0A7J3QXY4-F1
#
_entry.id   AF-A0A7J3QXY4-F1
#
_cell.length_a   1.000
_cell.length_b   1.000
_cell.length_c   1.000
_cell.angle_alpha   90.00
_cell.angle_beta   90.00
_cell.angle_gamma   90.00
#
_symmetry.space_group_name_H-M   'P 1'
#
loop_
_entity.id
_entity.type
_entity.pdbx_description
1 polymer ?
#
loop_
_entity_poly.entity_id
_entity_poly.type
_entity_poly.pdbx_seq_one_letter_code
_entity_poly.pdbx_strand_id
1 'polypeptide(L)'
;MNQTIDTRVLVEQLKIEWKRMWRERVDDYFRAEGIAIKDYSKLFVDRGTIIHATRDFRALSFKEILELHKIAPADRFLPPNPSVGGWGKFIRTAITCSSPRRGVRAAAYRAEQSARVKQHLKKGGRGWLHV
;
A
#
# COMPACT_ATOMS: atom_id res chain seq x y z
N MET A 1 -2.21 -40.07 3.54
CA MET A 1 -3.42 -39.38 3.05
C MET A 1 -3.03 -37.95 2.72
N ASN A 2 -2.72 -37.65 1.46
CA ASN A 2 -2.34 -36.30 1.05
C ASN A 2 -3.62 -35.55 0.68
N GLN A 3 -4.14 -34.76 1.62
CA GLN A 3 -5.20 -33.83 1.30
C GLN A 3 -4.60 -32.75 0.40
N THR A 4 -4.99 -32.76 -0.88
CA THR A 4 -4.80 -31.62 -1.78
C THR A 4 -5.69 -30.49 -1.27
N ILE A 5 -5.22 -29.78 -0.25
CA ILE A 5 -5.85 -28.54 0.23
C ILE A 5 -5.84 -27.58 -0.96
N ASP A 6 -7.00 -27.06 -1.32
CA ASP A 6 -7.10 -26.03 -2.35
C ASP A 6 -6.19 -24.86 -1.95
N THR A 7 -5.18 -24.60 -2.79
CA THR A 7 -4.19 -23.55 -2.58
C THR A 7 -4.83 -22.19 -2.31
N ARG A 8 -5.99 -21.91 -2.91
CA ARG A 8 -6.72 -20.65 -2.67
C ARG A 8 -7.25 -20.58 -1.25
N VAL A 9 -7.87 -21.65 -0.77
CA VAL A 9 -8.41 -21.74 0.59
C VAL A 9 -7.29 -21.59 1.62
N LEU A 10 -6.14 -22.22 1.39
CA LEU A 10 -4.97 -22.07 2.26
C LEU A 10 -4.48 -20.61 2.30
N VAL A 11 -4.33 -19.96 1.14
CA VAL A 11 -3.89 -18.55 1.07
C VAL A 11 -4.88 -17.63 1.78
N GLU A 12 -6.19 -17.88 1.65
CA GLU A 12 -7.20 -17.09 2.35
C GLU A 12 -7.09 -17.25 3.87
N GLN A 13 -6.91 -18.48 4.36
CA GLN A 13 -6.69 -18.72 5.79
C GLN A 13 -5.42 -18.01 6.30
N LEU A 14 -4.32 -18.09 5.54
CA LEU A 14 -3.08 -17.37 5.86
C LEU A 14 -3.30 -15.86 5.90
N LYS A 15 -4.07 -15.30 4.95
CA LYS A 15 -4.42 -13.87 4.93
C LYS A 15 -5.26 -13.45 6.13
N ILE A 16 -6.20 -14.30 6.57
CA ILE A 16 -7.02 -14.03 7.75
C ILE A 16 -6.14 -14.00 9.01
N GLU A 17 -5.31 -15.01 9.20
CA GLU A 17 -4.38 -15.05 10.34
C GLU A 17 -3.39 -13.90 10.31
N TRP A 18 -2.85 -13.56 9.13
CA TRP A 18 -1.96 -12.43 8.93
C TRP A 18 -2.61 -11.12 9.38
N LYS A 19 -3.82 -10.83 8.90
CA LYS A 19 -4.57 -9.63 9.30
C LYS A 19 -4.87 -9.62 10.80
N ARG A 20 -5.20 -10.78 11.37
CA ARG A 20 -5.47 -10.92 12.80
C ARG A 20 -4.23 -10.62 13.63
N MET A 21 -3.08 -11.19 13.27
CA MET A 21 -1.80 -10.94 13.93
C MET A 21 -1.45 -9.45 13.94
N TRP A 22 -1.52 -8.78 12.79
CA TRP A 22 -1.22 -7.34 12.72
C TRP A 22 -2.20 -6.47 13.51
N ARG A 23 -3.47 -6.87 13.60
CA ARG A 23 -4.48 -6.12 14.37
C ARG A 23 -4.35 -6.33 15.87
N GLU A 24 -4.06 -7.57 16.27
CA GLU A 24 -4.02 -7.96 17.68
C GLU A 24 -2.65 -7.74 18.32
N ARG A 25 -1.58 -7.44 17.58
CA ARG A 25 -0.22 -7.26 18.15
C ARG A 25 -0.18 -6.28 19.33
N VAL A 26 0.74 -6.51 20.26
CA VAL A 26 1.10 -5.53 21.30
C VAL A 26 2.20 -4.63 20.74
N ASP A 27 2.01 -3.33 20.85
CA ASP A 27 3.07 -2.36 20.56
C ASP A 27 3.79 -2.01 21.87
N ASP A 28 5.05 -2.42 21.99
CA ASP A 28 5.96 -1.98 23.05
C ASP A 28 6.50 -0.58 22.68
N TYR A 29 5.97 0.45 23.35
CA TYR A 29 6.35 1.83 23.10
C TYR A 29 7.80 2.16 23.47
N PHE A 30 8.38 1.48 24.48
CA PHE A 30 9.74 1.78 24.94
C PHE A 30 10.77 1.25 23.96
N ARG A 31 10.51 0.06 23.42
CA ARG A 31 11.40 -0.58 22.45
C ARG A 31 11.03 -0.29 21.00
N ALA A 32 9.85 0.29 20.78
CA ALA A 32 9.25 0.49 19.46
C ALA A 32 9.22 -0.82 18.67
N GLU A 33 8.74 -1.88 19.34
CA GLU A 33 8.61 -3.24 18.85
C GLU A 33 7.12 -3.61 18.81
N GLY A 34 6.68 -4.29 17.75
CA GLY A 34 5.39 -4.95 17.65
C GLY A 34 5.56 -6.44 17.92
N ILE A 35 4.83 -6.97 18.91
CA ILE A 35 4.98 -8.33 19.43
C ILE A 35 3.69 -9.13 19.20
N ALA A 36 3.84 -10.39 18.77
CA ALA A 36 2.72 -11.31 18.61
C ALA A 36 2.11 -11.71 19.98
N ILE A 37 0.79 -11.51 20.15
CA ILE A 37 0.08 -11.89 21.39
C ILE A 37 -0.15 -13.40 21.51
N LYS A 38 -0.34 -14.08 20.38
CA LYS A 38 -0.76 -15.47 20.31
C LYS A 38 0.19 -16.25 19.40
N ASP A 39 0.07 -17.57 19.47
CA ASP A 39 0.70 -18.46 18.51
C ASP A 39 -0.10 -18.43 17.20
N TYR A 40 0.60 -18.14 16.10
CA TYR A 40 0.08 -18.19 14.74
C TYR A 40 0.85 -19.28 13.98
N SER A 41 0.50 -20.54 14.25
CA SER A 41 1.23 -21.71 13.74
C SER A 41 1.32 -21.74 12.21
N LYS A 42 0.29 -21.26 11.49
CA LYS A 42 0.33 -21.23 10.02
C LYS A 42 1.25 -20.14 9.48
N LEU A 43 1.58 -19.13 10.28
CA LEU A 43 2.53 -18.07 9.94
C LEU A 43 3.94 -18.38 10.44
N PHE A 44 4.15 -19.49 11.17
CA PHE A 44 5.40 -19.84 11.84
C PHE A 44 5.84 -18.77 12.87
N VAL A 45 4.87 -18.19 13.59
CA VAL A 45 5.09 -17.15 14.60
C VAL A 45 4.58 -17.64 15.94
N ASP A 46 5.45 -17.69 16.93
CA ASP A 46 5.10 -18.02 18.32
C ASP A 46 4.74 -16.75 19.10
N ARG A 47 4.00 -16.91 20.19
CA ARG A 47 3.69 -15.83 21.13
C ARG A 47 4.98 -15.20 21.66
N GLY A 48 5.03 -13.87 21.66
CA GLY A 48 6.21 -13.12 22.08
C GLY A 48 7.21 -12.86 20.94
N THR A 49 7.00 -13.43 19.75
CA THR A 49 7.84 -13.12 18.59
C THR A 49 7.66 -11.66 18.17
N ILE A 50 8.77 -10.96 17.97
CA ILE A 50 8.79 -9.60 17.42
C ILE A 50 8.45 -9.71 15.93
N ILE A 51 7.37 -9.07 15.50
CA ILE A 51 6.90 -9.08 14.10
C ILE A 51 7.32 -7.84 13.31
N HIS A 52 7.63 -6.76 14.01
CA HIS A 52 8.15 -5.49 13.48
C HIS A 52 8.91 -4.77 14.58
N ALA A 53 10.04 -4.15 14.26
CA ALA A 53 10.69 -3.17 15.13
C ALA A 53 11.22 -2.01 14.30
N THR A 54 11.49 -0.89 14.96
CA THR A 54 12.06 0.31 14.30
C THR A 54 13.56 0.21 14.05
N ARG A 55 14.30 -0.57 14.86
CA ARG A 55 15.76 -0.66 14.79
C ARG A 55 16.21 -2.03 14.26
N ASP A 56 17.05 -2.00 13.23
CA ASP A 56 17.79 -3.15 12.67
C ASP A 56 17.00 -4.47 12.61
N PHE A 57 15.72 -4.38 12.21
CA PHE A 57 14.82 -5.50 12.18
C PHE A 57 14.24 -5.71 10.78
N ARG A 58 14.35 -6.94 10.29
CA ARG A 58 13.68 -7.37 9.07
C ARG A 58 12.23 -7.72 9.40
N ALA A 59 11.31 -6.82 9.03
CA ALA A 59 9.88 -7.05 9.20
C ALA A 59 9.46 -8.38 8.59
N LEU A 60 8.55 -9.08 9.27
CA LEU A 60 8.01 -10.34 8.77
C LEU A 60 7.36 -10.11 7.39
N SER A 61 7.72 -10.94 6.42
CA SER A 61 7.24 -10.82 5.03
C SER A 61 6.21 -11.90 4.73
N PHE A 62 5.01 -11.49 4.31
CA PHE A 62 3.97 -12.45 3.91
C PHE A 62 4.40 -13.29 2.69
N LYS A 63 5.26 -12.75 1.82
CA LYS A 63 5.80 -13.47 0.66
C LYS A 63 6.62 -14.69 1.10
N GLU A 64 7.51 -14.49 2.07
CA GLU A 64 8.38 -15.56 2.61
C GLU A 64 7.54 -16.67 3.25
N ILE A 65 6.44 -16.32 3.92
CA ILE A 65 5.50 -17.30 4.49
C ILE A 65 4.84 -18.14 3.40
N LEU A 66 4.40 -17.52 2.29
CA LEU A 66 3.83 -18.26 1.16
C LEU A 66 4.85 -19.19 0.51
N GLU A 67 6.11 -18.77 0.42
CA GLU A 67 7.22 -19.57 -0.08
C GLU A 67 7.53 -20.77 0.82
N LEU A 68 7.49 -20.58 2.16
CA LEU A 68 7.63 -21.67 3.14
C LEU A 68 6.54 -22.76 2.99
N HIS A 69 5.31 -22.34 2.66
CA HIS A 69 4.21 -23.27 2.32
C HIS A 69 4.31 -23.87 0.91
N LYS A 70 5.39 -23.59 0.16
CA LYS A 70 5.64 -24.07 -1.21
C LYS A 70 4.54 -23.68 -2.21
N ILE A 71 3.91 -22.52 -2.01
CA ILE A 71 2.84 -22.01 -2.88
C ILE A 71 3.47 -21.23 -4.04
N ALA A 72 3.63 -21.88 -5.18
CA ALA A 72 4.12 -21.26 -6.41
C ALA A 72 2.97 -20.91 -7.38
N PRO A 73 2.89 -19.68 -7.94
CA PRO A 73 3.68 -18.48 -7.66
C PRO A 73 3.07 -17.58 -6.56
N ALA A 74 3.86 -17.26 -5.52
CA ALA A 74 3.45 -16.41 -4.40
C ALA A 74 3.08 -14.97 -4.83
N ASP A 75 3.76 -14.44 -5.84
CA ASP A 75 3.54 -13.07 -6.34
C ASP A 75 2.13 -12.84 -6.88
N ARG A 76 1.42 -13.91 -7.29
CA ARG A 76 0.04 -13.82 -7.76
C ARG A 76 -0.93 -13.38 -6.67
N PHE A 77 -0.62 -13.68 -5.41
CA PHE A 77 -1.53 -13.46 -4.28
C PHE A 77 -1.27 -12.14 -3.54
N LEU A 78 -0.17 -11.46 -3.87
CA LEU A 78 0.24 -10.20 -3.31
C LEU A 78 -0.27 -9.03 -4.16
N PRO A 79 -0.64 -7.90 -3.55
CA PRO A 79 -0.90 -6.69 -4.30
C PRO A 79 0.39 -6.25 -5.03
N PRO A 80 0.29 -5.70 -6.25
CA PRO A 80 1.44 -5.17 -6.95
C PRO A 80 2.04 -3.98 -6.19
N ASN A 81 3.33 -3.71 -6.40
CA ASN A 81 4.03 -2.59 -5.76
C ASN A 81 3.25 -1.27 -6.01
N PRO A 82 2.98 -0.44 -4.98
CA PRO A 82 2.27 0.83 -5.10
C PRO A 82 2.80 1.75 -6.22
N SER A 83 4.11 1.70 -6.48
CA SER A 83 4.78 2.45 -7.55
C SER A 83 4.31 2.07 -8.95
N VAL A 84 3.95 0.80 -9.18
CA VAL A 84 3.40 0.30 -10.45
C VAL A 84 2.00 0.88 -10.68
N GLY A 85 1.25 1.05 -9.59
CA GLY A 85 -0.16 1.43 -9.58
C GLY A 85 -1.07 0.35 -10.18
N GLY A 86 -2.31 0.30 -9.74
CA GLY A 86 -3.27 -0.68 -10.24
C GLY A 86 -3.61 -0.49 -11.72
N TRP A 87 -4.52 -1.33 -12.22
CA TRP A 87 -5.04 -1.27 -13.59
C TRP A 87 -5.43 0.13 -14.05
N GLY A 88 -6.00 0.96 -13.18
CA GLY A 88 -6.33 2.35 -13.52
C GLY A 88 -5.12 3.22 -13.85
N LYS A 89 -3.97 3.07 -13.17
CA LYS A 89 -2.73 3.79 -13.53
C LYS A 89 -2.19 3.27 -14.85
N PHE A 90 -2.13 1.95 -15.01
CA PHE A 90 -1.70 1.31 -16.26
C PHE A 90 -2.52 1.79 -17.47
N ILE A 91 -3.85 1.78 -17.38
CA ILE A 91 -4.72 2.29 -18.46
C ILE A 91 -4.39 3.75 -18.76
N ARG A 92 -4.25 4.59 -17.73
CA ARG A 92 -3.90 6.01 -17.93
C ARG A 92 -2.55 6.20 -18.62
N THR A 93 -1.52 5.45 -18.22
CA THR A 93 -0.14 5.64 -18.68
C THR A 93 0.22 4.89 -19.96
N ALA A 94 -0.25 3.67 -20.13
CA ALA A 94 0.10 2.82 -21.28
C ALA A 94 -0.91 2.95 -22.43
N ILE A 95 -2.21 3.14 -22.12
CA ILE A 95 -3.28 3.15 -23.12
C ILE A 95 -3.72 4.59 -23.44
N THR A 96 -3.89 5.44 -22.41
CA THR A 96 -4.52 6.76 -22.58
C THR A 96 -3.51 7.89 -22.84
N CYS A 97 -2.28 7.78 -22.33
CA CYS A 97 -1.22 8.78 -22.52
C CYS A 97 -0.67 8.83 -23.96
N SER A 98 -0.99 7.85 -24.81
CA SER A 98 -0.72 7.92 -26.25
C SER A 98 -1.66 8.89 -26.99
N SER A 99 -2.73 9.37 -26.35
CA SER A 99 -3.62 10.38 -26.93
C SER A 99 -3.05 11.79 -26.68
N PRO A 100 -2.68 12.55 -27.73
CA PRO A 100 -2.00 13.85 -27.60
C PRO A 100 -2.87 14.96 -26.98
N ARG A 101 -4.11 14.66 -26.59
CA ARG A 101 -5.13 15.67 -26.24
C ARG A 101 -5.06 16.20 -24.81
N ARG A 102 -4.31 15.57 -23.88
CA ARG A 102 -4.25 16.02 -22.48
C ARG A 102 -3.34 17.23 -22.23
N GLY A 103 -2.32 17.45 -23.05
CA GLY A 103 -1.45 18.63 -22.95
C GLY A 103 -2.16 19.93 -23.37
N VAL A 104 -3.09 19.83 -24.33
CA VAL A 104 -3.73 20.99 -24.95
C VAL A 104 -4.61 21.77 -23.97
N ARG A 105 -5.42 21.10 -23.13
CA ARG A 105 -6.27 21.82 -22.15
C ARG A 105 -5.47 22.46 -21.02
N ALA A 106 -4.46 21.78 -20.49
CA ALA A 106 -3.62 22.34 -19.43
C ALA A 106 -2.73 23.48 -19.95
N ALA A 107 -2.23 23.37 -21.18
CA ALA A 107 -1.52 24.45 -21.86
C ALA A 107 -2.45 25.62 -22.19
N ALA A 108 -3.67 25.36 -22.69
CA ALA A 108 -4.67 26.39 -22.95
C ALA A 108 -5.09 27.11 -21.67
N TYR A 109 -5.28 26.40 -20.55
CA TYR A 109 -5.60 27.02 -19.26
C TYR A 109 -4.44 27.87 -18.73
N ARG A 110 -3.18 27.43 -18.87
CA ARG A 110 -2.01 28.24 -18.52
C ARG A 110 -1.85 29.45 -19.43
N ALA A 111 -2.10 29.28 -20.74
CA ALA A 111 -2.06 30.37 -21.72
C ALA A 111 -3.15 31.42 -21.44
N GLU A 112 -4.38 30.99 -21.15
CA GLU A 112 -5.46 31.87 -20.70
C GLU A 112 -5.11 32.59 -19.39
N GLN A 113 -4.51 31.91 -18.41
CA GLN A 113 -4.10 32.57 -17.16
C GLN A 113 -2.98 33.59 -17.38
N SER A 114 -2.05 33.34 -18.30
CA SER A 114 -1.01 34.31 -18.67
C SER A 114 -1.52 35.49 -19.50
N ALA A 115 -2.63 35.29 -20.22
CA ALA A 115 -3.29 36.31 -21.05
C ALA A 115 -4.31 37.15 -20.27
N ARG A 116 -4.77 36.69 -19.09
CA ARG A 116 -5.60 37.49 -18.19
C ARG A 116 -4.75 38.62 -17.58
N VAL A 117 -5.24 39.85 -17.71
CA VAL A 117 -4.67 41.02 -17.03
C VAL A 117 -4.54 40.69 -15.55
N LYS A 118 -3.30 40.74 -15.02
CA LYS A 118 -3.02 40.48 -13.60
C LYS A 118 -3.96 41.35 -12.77
N GLN A 119 -4.90 40.72 -12.07
CA GLN A 119 -5.77 41.44 -11.15
C GLN A 119 -4.90 42.27 -10.20
N HIS A 120 -5.26 43.54 -10.02
CA HIS A 120 -4.55 44.40 -9.08
C HIS A 120 -4.51 43.71 -7.72
N LEU A 121 -3.30 43.42 -7.23
CA LEU A 121 -3.07 43.06 -5.84
C LEU A 121 -3.55 44.25 -5.00
N LYS A 122 -4.76 44.13 -4.41
CA LYS A 122 -5.27 45.17 -3.53
C LYS A 122 -4.25 45.37 -2.42
N LYS A 123 -3.68 46.58 -2.33
CA LYS A 123 -2.74 46.98 -1.27
C LYS A 123 -3.41 46.71 0.08
N GLY A 124 -3.02 45.65 0.78
CA GLY A 124 -3.57 45.36 2.11
C GLY A 124 -3.69 43.90 2.53
N GLY A 125 -3.38 42.91 1.68
CA GLY A 125 -2.99 41.56 2.12
C GLY A 125 -3.92 40.84 3.12
N ARG A 126 -5.24 41.05 3.08
CA ARG A 126 -6.20 40.27 3.86
C ARG A 126 -7.31 39.79 2.96
N GLY A 127 -7.20 38.51 2.57
CA GLY A 127 -8.24 37.78 1.85
C GLY A 127 -9.47 37.55 2.72
N TRP A 128 -10.59 37.25 2.09
CA TRP A 128 -11.87 37.00 2.75
C TRP A 128 -11.79 35.69 3.54
N LEU A 129 -11.64 35.80 4.86
CA LEU A 129 -12.03 34.74 5.78
C LEU A 129 -13.56 34.64 5.71
N HIS A 130 -14.07 33.55 5.14
CA HIS A 130 -15.47 33.20 5.25
C HIS A 130 -15.77 32.77 6.69
N VAL A 131 -16.73 33.45 7.33
CA VAL A 131 -17.52 32.93 8.45
C VAL A 131 -18.66 32.10 7.88
#